data_AF-A0A955IC92-F1
#
_entry.id   AF-A0A955IC92-F1
#
_cell.length_a   1.000
_cell.length_b   1.000
_cell.length_c   1.000
_cell.angle_alpha   90.00
_cell.angle_beta   90.00
_cell.angle_gamma   90.00
#
_symmetry.space_group_name_H-M   'P 1'
#
loop_
_entity.id
_entity.type
_entity.pdbx_description
1 polymer ?
#
loop_
_entity_poly.entity_id
_entity_poly.type
_entity_poly.pdbx_seq_one_letter_code
_entity_poly.pdbx_strand_id
1 'polypeptide(L)' 'MILLREDEDYPQSLTSLSNPPELLWARGNTDLLNTPSIAIVGSRKPTQYTQRSLDTIIPRLVEAGYTIIS' A
#
# COMPACT_ATOMS: atom_id res chain seq x y z
N MET A 1 -11.17 -6.48 10.92
CA MET A 1 -12.13 -6.76 9.85
C MET A 1 -11.62 -7.93 9.02
N ILE A 2 -12.53 -8.75 8.51
CA ILE A 2 -12.21 -9.82 7.57
C ILE A 2 -12.72 -9.37 6.22
N LEU A 3 -11.89 -9.50 5.18
CA LEU A 3 -12.24 -9.23 3.79
C LEU A 3 -12.13 -10.54 3.03
N LEU A 4 -13.21 -10.96 2.39
CA LEU A 4 -13.26 -12.08 1.47
C LEU A 4 -13.00 -11.58 0.06
N ARG A 5 -12.45 -12.44 -0.80
CA ARG A 5 -12.19 -12.11 -2.20
C ARG A 5 -13.43 -11.64 -2.98
N GLU A 6 -14.62 -12.06 -2.54
CA GLU A 6 -15.91 -11.70 -3.16
C GLU A 6 -16.46 -10.36 -2.64
N ASP A 7 -15.88 -9.79 -1.58
CA ASP A 7 -16.35 -8.54 -0.99
C ASP A 7 -15.95 -7.34 -1.89
N GLU A 8 -16.82 -6.32 -1.97
CA GLU A 8 -16.59 -5.14 -2.80
C GLU A 8 -15.37 -4.31 -2.35
N ASP A 9 -15.05 -4.34 -1.07
CA ASP A 9 -13.92 -3.64 -0.46
C ASP A 9 -12.60 -4.44 -0.51
N TYR A 10 -12.62 -5.63 -1.12
CA TYR A 10 -11.40 -6.39 -1.39
C TYR A 10 -10.49 -5.62 -2.38
N PRO A 11 -9.17 -5.52 -2.13
CA PRO A 11 -8.24 -4.76 -2.96
C PRO A 11 -8.12 -5.35 -4.38
N GLN A 12 -8.56 -4.58 -5.38
CA GLN A 12 -8.55 -5.00 -6.80
C GLN A 12 -7.15 -5.36 -7.32
N SER A 13 -6.11 -4.74 -6.76
CA SER A 13 -4.72 -5.02 -7.09
C SER A 13 -4.31 -6.47 -6.78
N LEU A 14 -4.89 -7.08 -5.75
CA LEU A 14 -4.62 -8.47 -5.39
C LEU A 14 -5.41 -9.45 -6.25
N THR A 15 -6.60 -9.08 -6.72
CA THR A 15 -7.44 -9.92 -7.60
C THR A 15 -6.76 -10.24 -8.93
N SER A 16 -5.87 -9.36 -9.39
CA SER A 16 -5.14 -9.52 -10.66
C SER A 16 -3.92 -10.46 -10.55
N LEU A 17 -3.61 -10.96 -9.36
CA LEU A 17 -2.51 -11.91 -9.16
C LEU A 17 -2.89 -13.31 -9.70
N SER A 18 -1.90 -14.10 -10.12
CA SER A 18 -2.12 -15.47 -10.57
C SER A 18 -2.66 -16.39 -9.47
N ASN A 19 -2.31 -16.10 -8.23
CA ASN A 19 -2.80 -16.79 -7.04
C ASN A 19 -3.19 -15.75 -5.98
N PRO A 20 -4.39 -15.15 -6.09
CA PRO A 20 -4.83 -14.13 -5.15
C PRO A 20 -5.16 -14.78 -3.80
N PRO A 21 -4.93 -14.08 -2.67
CA PRO A 21 -5.39 -14.57 -1.38
C PRO A 21 -6.92 -14.61 -1.33
N GLU A 22 -7.49 -15.65 -0.74
CA GLU A 22 -8.96 -15.79 -0.62
C GLU A 22 -9.55 -14.95 0.52
N LEU A 23 -8.70 -14.60 1.51
CA LEU A 23 -9.10 -13.91 2.72
C LEU A 23 -7.98 -13.00 3.24
N LEU A 24 -8.35 -11.81 3.71
CA LEU A 24 -7.45 -10.86 4.37
C LEU A 24 -7.97 -10.49 5.75
N TRP A 25 -7.06 -10.35 6.71
CA TRP A 25 -7.35 -9.69 7.98
C TRP A 25 -6.86 -8.24 7.92
N ALA A 26 -7.79 -7.31 8.10
CA ALA A 26 -7.51 -5.88 8.06
C ALA A 26 -7.73 -5.24 9.43
N ARG A 27 -6.89 -4.23 9.74
CA ARG A 27 -7.03 -3.37 10.91
C ARG A 27 -6.71 -1.93 10.52
N GLY A 28 -7.60 -1.00 10.87
CA GLY A 28 -7.49 0.41 10.51
C GLY A 28 -8.51 0.81 9.45
N ASN A 29 -8.19 1.82 8.65
CA ASN A 29 -9.06 2.31 7.58
C ASN A 29 -8.89 1.47 6.31
N THR A 30 -9.93 0.74 5.92
CA THR A 30 -9.93 -0.09 4.72
C THR A 30 -10.29 0.65 3.44
N ASP A 31 -10.80 1.88 3.54
CA ASP A 31 -11.08 2.71 2.35
C ASP A 31 -9.79 2.97 1.55
N LEU A 32 -8.62 2.89 2.20
CA LEU A 32 -7.30 3.05 1.58
C LEU A 32 -6.95 1.92 0.61
N LEU A 33 -7.54 0.73 0.75
CA LEU A 33 -7.15 -0.48 0.02
C LEU A 33 -7.38 -0.39 -1.49
N ASN A 34 -8.32 0.47 -1.92
CA ASN A 34 -8.67 0.68 -3.33
C ASN A 34 -8.32 2.10 -3.82
N THR A 35 -7.50 2.84 -3.07
CA THR A 35 -6.95 4.13 -3.52
C THR A 35 -5.72 3.93 -4.42
N PRO A 36 -5.35 4.92 -5.26
CA PRO A 36 -4.06 4.90 -5.94
C PRO A 36 -2.93 4.70 -4.92
N SER A 37 -2.08 3.71 -5.13
CA SER A 37 -1.06 3.34 -4.16
C SER A 37 0.32 3.15 -4.78
N ILE A 38 1.36 3.45 -4.02
CA ILE A 38 2.76 3.25 -4.41
C ILE A 38 3.46 2.41 -3.34
N ALA A 39 4.09 1.32 -3.77
CA ALA A 39 4.93 0.51 -2.91
C ALA A 39 6.33 1.14 -2.78
N ILE A 40 6.83 1.30 -1.56
CA ILE A 40 8.20 1.73 -1.27
C ILE A 40 8.95 0.55 -0.66
N VAL A 41 9.94 0.05 -1.39
CA VAL A 41 10.83 -1.04 -0.92
C VAL A 41 12.28 -0.55 -0.88
N GLY A 42 13.09 -1.09 0.02
CA GLY A 42 14.46 -0.60 0.19
C GLY A 42 15.36 -1.47 1.06
N SER A 43 16.60 -1.02 1.22
CA SER A 43 17.61 -1.68 2.06
C SER A 43 17.18 -1.71 3.53
N ARG A 44 17.45 -2.83 4.23
CA ARG A 44 17.33 -2.94 5.70
C ARG A 44 18.35 -2.07 6.46
N LYS A 45 19.39 -1.59 5.76
CA LYS A 45 20.41 -0.67 6.26
C LYS A 45 20.44 0.57 5.33
N PRO A 46 19.46 1.47 5.46
CA PRO A 46 19.42 2.69 4.65
C PRO A 46 20.56 3.64 5.06
N THR A 47 20.97 4.50 4.14
CA THR A 47 21.93 5.57 4.44
C THR A 47 21.18 6.87 4.72
N GLN A 48 21.89 7.90 5.23
CA GLN A 48 21.29 9.23 5.41
C GLN A 48 20.75 9.82 4.09
N TYR A 49 21.35 9.46 2.95
CA TYR A 49 20.86 9.86 1.64
C TYR A 49 19.45 9.31 1.40
N THR A 50 19.20 8.04 1.71
CA THR A 50 17.88 7.43 1.55
C THR A 50 16.82 8.19 2.36
N GLN A 51 17.13 8.54 3.62
CA GLN A 51 16.19 9.30 4.45
C GLN A 51 15.84 10.65 3.82
N ARG A 52 16.85 11.44 3.41
CA ARG A 52 16.63 12.76 2.77
C ARG A 52 15.81 12.68 1.50
N SER A 53 16.04 11.63 0.69
CA SER A 53 15.26 11.38 -0.52
C SER A 53 13.81 11.06 -0.18
N LEU A 54 13.55 10.19 0.80
CA LEU A 54 12.18 9.87 1.24
C LEU A 54 11.45 11.09 1.81
N ASP A 55 12.13 11.90 2.62
CA ASP A 55 11.58 13.14 3.19
C ASP A 55 11.18 14.15 2.09
N THR A 56 11.82 14.08 0.91
CA THR A 56 11.53 14.97 -0.22
C THR A 56 10.43 14.43 -1.14
N ILE A 57 10.36 13.10 -1.29
CA ILE A 57 9.48 12.44 -2.27
C ILE A 57 8.11 12.12 -1.66
N ILE A 58 8.09 11.52 -0.46
CA ILE A 58 6.87 11.00 0.15
C ILE A 58 5.80 12.08 0.37
N PRO A 59 6.10 13.27 0.93
CA PRO A 59 5.06 14.26 1.21
C PRO A 59 4.27 14.65 -0.03
N ARG A 60 4.93 14.83 -1.18
CA ARG A 60 4.29 15.18 -2.44
C ARG A 60 3.37 14.07 -2.97
N LEU A 61 3.75 12.81 -2.77
CA LEU A 61 2.92 11.66 -3.17
C LEU A 61 1.65 11.58 -2.30
N VAL A 62 1.80 11.79 -0.99
CA VAL A 62 0.66 11.81 -0.06
C VAL A 62 -0.27 12.98 -0.35
N GLU A 63 0.27 14.18 -0.59
CA GLU A 63 -0.51 15.36 -1.00
C GLU A 63 -1.24 15.14 -2.33
N ALA A 64 -0.66 14.36 -3.25
CA ALA A 64 -1.29 13.96 -4.49
C ALA A 64 -2.33 12.82 -4.33
N GLY A 65 -2.58 12.35 -3.11
CA GLY A 65 -3.59 11.33 -2.81
C GLY A 65 -3.13 9.89 -2.97
N TYR A 66 -1.81 9.63 -3.05
CA TYR A 66 -1.29 8.28 -3.09
C TYR A 66 -1.17 7.66 -1.69
N THR A 67 -1.69 6.45 -1.53
CA THR A 67 -1.45 5.60 -0.37
C THR A 67 -0.08 4.93 -0.48
N ILE A 68 0.74 5.02 0.56
CA ILE A 68 2.04 4.36 0.60
C ILE A 68 1.90 2.95 1.19
N ILE A 69 2.42 1.95 0.47
CA ILE A 69 2.50 0.55 0.90
C ILE A 69 3.98 0.19 1.12
N SER A 70 4.32 -0.58 2.15
CA SER A 70 5.70 -1.00 2.45
C SER A 70 5.77 -2.38 3.10
#